data_AF-A0A2J1DWG2-F1
#
_entry.id   AF-A0A2J1DWG2-F1
#
_cell.length_a   1.000
_cell.length_b   1.000
_cell.length_c   1.000
_cell.angle_alpha   90.00
_cell.angle_beta   90.00
_cell.angle_gamma   90.00
#
_symmetry.space_group_name_H-M   'P 1'
#
loop_
_entity.id
_entity.type
_entity.pdbx_description
1 polymer ?
#
loop_
_entity_poly.entity_id
_entity_poly.type
_entity_poly.pdbx_seq_one_letter_code
_entity_poly.pdbx_strand_id
1 'polypeptide(L)' 'MLNRKLRLGLLGTNCYILGDEESRHGLIIDPAAISNSIPETVTEYHLDVKYIV' A
#
# COMPACT_ATOMS: atom_id res chain seq x y z
N MET A 1 9.41 -9.51 -5.96
CA MET A 1 8.67 -8.30 -6.44
C MET A 1 7.19 -8.56 -6.27
N LEU A 2 6.57 -8.02 -5.21
CA LEU A 2 5.15 -8.22 -4.93
C LEU A 2 4.32 -7.24 -5.78
N ASN A 3 3.77 -7.68 -6.91
CA ASN A 3 2.90 -6.88 -7.77
C ASN A 3 1.43 -7.11 -7.44
N ARG A 4 0.98 -6.65 -6.27
CA ARG A 4 -0.43 -6.77 -5.87
C ARG A 4 -1.14 -5.42 -5.97
N LYS A 5 -2.09 -5.31 -6.88
CA LYS A 5 -2.98 -4.14 -6.96
C LYS A 5 -4.08 -4.29 -5.92
N LEU A 6 -3.94 -3.62 -4.78
CA LEU A 6 -5.11 -3.34 -3.95
C LEU A 6 -5.89 -2.18 -4.58
N ARG A 7 -7.22 -2.28 -4.65
CA ARG A 7 -8.08 -1.12 -4.88
C ARG A 7 -8.65 -0.71 -3.53
N LEU A 8 -8.28 0.46 -3.04
CA LEU A 8 -8.74 0.99 -1.76
C LEU A 8 -9.62 2.22 -2.00
N GLY A 9 -10.81 2.25 -1.40
CA GLY A 9 -11.73 3.39 -1.41
C GLY A 9 -13.07 3.14 -2.12
N LEU A 10 -14.13 3.79 -1.63
CA LEU A 10 -15.52 3.69 -2.12
C LEU A 10 -15.69 4.13 -3.59
N LEU A 11 -14.75 4.95 -4.10
CA LEU A 11 -14.74 5.48 -5.47
C LEU A 11 -13.76 4.75 -6.40
N GLY A 12 -13.04 3.73 -5.93
CA GLY A 12 -12.03 3.04 -6.73
C GLY A 12 -10.89 3.96 -7.20
N THR A 13 -10.51 4.93 -6.37
CA THR A 13 -9.33 5.77 -6.61
C THR A 13 -8.07 4.89 -6.56
N ASN A 14 -7.06 5.27 -7.33
CA ASN A 14 -5.92 4.43 -7.72
C ASN A 14 -4.88 4.27 -6.60
N CYS A 15 -5.30 3.95 -5.37
CA CYS A 15 -4.39 3.76 -4.25
C CYS A 15 -3.67 2.41 -4.38
N TYR A 16 -2.36 2.41 -4.61
CA TYR A 16 -1.54 1.21 -4.71
C TYR A 16 -0.52 1.13 -3.59
N ILE A 17 -0.19 -0.09 -3.15
CA ILE A 17 0.92 -0.36 -2.25
C ILE A 17 1.85 -1.33 -2.98
N LEU A 18 3.08 -0.89 -3.22
CA LEU A 18 4.15 -1.73 -3.76
C LEU A 18 5.07 -2.13 -2.61
N GLY A 19 5.43 -3.41 -2.55
CA GLY A 19 6.33 -3.94 -1.53
C GLY A 19 7.41 -4.82 -2.15
N ASP A 20 8.62 -4.72 -1.63
CA ASP A 20 9.64 -5.74 -1.84
C ASP A 20 9.55 -6.82 -0.76
N GLU A 21 9.66 -8.08 -1.16
CA GLU A 21 9.46 -9.22 -0.25
C GLU A 21 10.70 -9.51 0.60
N GLU A 22 11.89 -9.27 0.05
CA GLU A 22 13.17 -9.55 0.71
C GLU A 22 13.53 -8.44 1.69
N SER A 23 13.48 -7.18 1.24
CA SER A 23 13.85 -6.03 2.05
C SER A 23 12.69 -5.48 2.88
N ARG A 24 11.45 -5.94 2.62
CA ARG A 24 10.21 -5.41 3.20
C ARG A 24 9.95 -3.93 2.94
N HIS A 25 10.67 -3.30 2.02
CA HIS A 25 10.46 -1.87 1.73
C HIS A 25 9.17 -1.66 0.95
N GLY A 26 8.39 -0.66 1.35
CA GLY A 26 7.10 -0.31 0.76
C GLY A 26 7.06 1.09 0.14
N LEU A 27 6.21 1.25 -0.88
CA LEU A 27 5.83 2.52 -1.49
C LEU A 27 4.29 2.57 -1.59
N ILE A 28 3.71 3.68 -1.16
CA ILE A 28 2.29 3.96 -1.34
C ILE A 28 2.15 4.99 -2.48
N ILE A 29 1.27 4.72 -3.44
CA ILE A 29 0.97 5.60 -4.57
C ILE A 29 -0.49 6.03 -4.49
N ASP A 30 -0.73 7.34 -4.63
CA ASP A 30 -2.04 8.00 -4.59
C ASP A 30 -2.85 7.63 -3.34
N PRO A 31 -2.38 8.02 -2.13
CA PRO A 31 -3.05 7.74 -0.87
C PRO A 31 -4.33 8.59 -0.72
N ALA A 32 -5.37 8.23 -1.47
CA ALA A 32 -6.68 8.88 -1.42
C ALA A 32 -7.70 8.12 -0.53
N ALA A 33 -7.28 7.05 0.15
CA ALA A 33 -8.18 6.20 0.90
C ALA A 33 -8.59 6.83 2.24
N ILE A 34 -9.90 7.05 2.42
CA ILE A 34 -10.55 7.52 3.67
C ILE A 34 -10.57 6.42 4.77
N SER A 35 -9.82 5.32 4.65
CA SER A 35 -9.97 4.18 5.58
C SER A 35 -8.66 3.60 6.12
N ASN A 36 -8.78 2.95 7.29
CA ASN A 36 -7.74 2.18 8.01
C ASN A 36 -7.09 1.04 7.20
N SER A 37 -7.55 0.81 5.98
CA SER A 37 -7.08 -0.26 5.10
C SER A 37 -5.59 -0.15 4.71
N ILE A 38 -5.05 1.06 4.61
CA ILE A 38 -3.62 1.26 4.32
C ILE A 38 -2.75 0.79 5.51
N PRO A 39 -2.94 1.31 6.74
CA PRO A 39 -2.22 0.81 7.93
C PRO A 39 -2.36 -0.70 8.15
N GLU A 40 -3.56 -1.25 7.96
CA GLU A 40 -3.81 -2.68 8.10
C GLU A 40 -3.02 -3.49 7.09
N THR A 41 -3.01 -3.10 5.82
CA THR A 41 -2.24 -3.78 4.77
C THR A 41 -0.74 -3.68 5.05
N VAL A 42 -0.23 -2.48 5.40
CA VAL A 42 1.19 -2.31 5.74
C VAL A 42 1.60 -3.21 6.91
N THR A 43 0.72 -3.37 7.90
CA THR A 43 0.95 -4.24 9.06
C THR A 43 0.88 -5.73 8.70
N GLU A 44 -0.14 -6.15 7.95
CA GLU A 44 -0.34 -7.53 7.47
C GLU A 44 0.88 -8.01 6.67
N TYR A 45 1.38 -7.15 5.78
CA TYR A 45 2.53 -7.45 4.93
C TYR A 45 3.85 -6.97 5.53
N HIS A 46 3.93 -6.72 6.84
CA HIS A 46 5.10 -6.17 7.56
C HIS A 46 6.00 -5.29 6.69
N LEU A 47 5.41 -4.31 6.00
CA LEU A 47 6.12 -3.43 5.10
C LEU A 47 6.66 -2.23 5.87
N ASP A 48 7.91 -1.87 5.57
CA ASP A 48 8.53 -0.63 5.98
C ASP A 48 8.37 0.39 4.86
N VAL A 49 7.30 1.19 4.93
CA VAL A 49 6.96 2.16 3.90
C VAL A 49 7.97 3.31 3.91
N LYS A 50 8.78 3.39 2.86
CA LYS A 50 9.80 4.44 2.70
C LYS A 50 9.30 5.66 1.95
N TYR A 51 8.28 5.51 1.13
CA TYR A 51 7.81 6.55 0.22
C TYR A 51 6.28 6.57 0.13
N ILE A 52 5.75 7.78 0.01
CA ILE A 52 4.35 8.06 -0.27
C ILE A 52 4.34 9.10 -1.40
N VAL A 53 3.65 8.79 -2.50
CA VAL A 53 3.64 9.61 -3.73
C VAL A 53 2.21 9.85 -4.18
#